data_AF-A0A9X2S6B4-F1
#
_entry.id   AF-A0A9X2S6B4-F1
#
_cell.length_a   1.000
_cell.length_b   1.000
_cell.length_c   1.000
_cell.angle_alpha   90.00
_cell.angle_beta   90.00
_cell.angle_gamma   90.00
#
_symmetry.space_group_name_H-M   'P 1'
#
loop_
_entity.id
_entity.type
_entity.pdbx_description
1 polymer ?
#
loop_
_entity_poly.entity_id
_entity_poly.type
_entity_poly.pdbx_seq_one_letter_code
_entity_poly.pdbx_strand_id
1 'polypeptide(L)' 'MGLSSITPSLNFITEILKWYIYKYGLLSYTIIIVGSIYFLCIKSLLINIRNNQYDRVLMLIILMLIILGGLIGFGIENS' A
#
# COMPACT_ATOMS: atom_id res chain seq x y z
N MET A 1 22.56 30.35 5.61
CA MET A 1 21.52 29.47 6.19
C MET A 1 21.12 28.48 5.11
N GLY A 2 21.25 27.18 5.40
CA GLY A 2 21.43 26.12 4.41
C GLY A 2 20.27 25.91 3.44
N LEU A 3 20.63 25.71 2.18
CA LEU A 3 19.80 25.13 1.13
C LEU A 3 19.58 23.64 1.43
N SER A 4 18.50 23.30 2.13
CA SER A 4 18.05 21.91 2.30
C SER A 4 16.53 21.79 2.03
N SER A 5 16.06 22.47 1.00
CA SER A 5 14.73 22.26 0.43
C SER A 5 14.90 21.61 -0.95
N ILE A 6 13.98 20.73 -1.32
CA ILE A 6 13.88 20.04 -2.62
C ILE A 6 14.54 18.64 -2.70
N THR A 7 14.60 17.88 -1.60
CA THR A 7 14.36 16.43 -1.73
C THR A 7 12.85 16.26 -1.63
N PRO A 8 12.11 15.84 -2.69
CA PRO A 8 10.71 15.47 -2.54
C PRO A 8 10.70 14.20 -1.67
N SER A 9 10.64 14.42 -0.37
CA SER A 9 10.83 13.40 0.63
C SER A 9 9.57 12.54 0.63
N LEU A 10 9.76 11.22 0.53
CA LEU A 10 8.73 10.22 0.79
C LEU A 10 8.02 10.47 2.15
N ASN A 11 8.59 11.30 3.03
CA ASN A 11 7.93 11.87 4.21
C ASN A 11 6.55 12.47 3.95
N PHE A 12 6.30 13.14 2.83
CA PHE A 12 4.99 13.78 2.64
C PHE A 12 3.85 12.76 2.59
N ILE A 13 4.05 11.66 1.85
CA ILE A 13 3.07 10.56 1.77
C ILE A 13 2.93 9.90 3.15
N THR A 14 4.05 9.65 3.83
CA THR A 14 4.09 9.09 5.18
C THR A 14 3.37 9.97 6.20
N GLU A 15 3.54 11.28 6.16
CA GLU A 15 2.89 12.24 7.06
C GLU A 15 1.38 12.30 6.80
N ILE A 16 0.95 12.27 5.54
CA ILE A 16 -0.48 12.18 5.19
C ILE A 16 -1.09 10.88 5.71
N LEU A 17 -0.39 9.76 5.54
CA LEU A 17 -0.84 8.46 6.02
C LEU A 17 -0.94 8.44 7.55
N LYS A 18 0.07 8.97 8.27
CA LYS A 18 0.04 9.12 9.72
C LYS A 18 -1.11 10.00 10.18
N TRP A 19 -1.30 11.16 9.54
CA TRP A 19 -2.42 12.05 9.83
C TRP A 19 -3.77 11.36 9.61
N TYR A 20 -3.89 10.58 8.53
CA TYR A 20 -5.11 9.85 8.22
C TYR A 20 -5.41 8.74 9.24
N ILE A 21 -4.39 7.95 9.63
CA ILE A 21 -4.51 6.92 10.68
C ILE A 21 -4.91 7.57 12.01
N TYR A 22 -4.28 8.69 12.38
CA TYR A 22 -4.61 9.41 13.61
C TYR A 22 -6.05 9.95 13.60
N LYS A 23 -6.53 10.44 12.46
CA LYS A 23 -7.85 11.08 12.36
C LYS A 23 -9.01 10.10 12.20
N TYR A 24 -8.81 9.01 11.46
CA TYR A 24 -9.88 8.06 11.10
C TYR A 24 -9.69 6.66 11.72
N GLY A 25 -8.56 6.41 12.38
CA GLY A 25 -8.22 5.13 12.99
C GLY A 25 -7.64 4.11 12.02
N LEU A 26 -6.97 3.11 12.59
CA LEU A 26 -6.29 2.01 11.88
C LEU A 26 -7.22 1.20 10.97
N LEU A 27 -8.47 0.95 11.41
CA LEU A 27 -9.45 0.19 10.65
C LEU A 27 -9.87 0.92 9.36
N SER A 28 -10.11 2.22 9.44
CA SER A 28 -10.45 3.04 8.27
C SER A 28 -9.30 3.08 7.26
N TYR A 29 -8.07 3.24 7.75
CA TYR A 29 -6.85 3.18 6.93
C TYR A 29 -6.74 1.84 6.18
N THR A 30 -6.93 0.73 6.88
CA THR A 30 -6.81 -0.60 6.30
C THR A 30 -7.87 -0.83 5.21
N ILE A 31 -9.13 -0.49 5.48
CA ILE A 31 -10.21 -0.73 4.52
C ILE A 31 -10.06 0.15 3.27
N ILE A 32 -9.76 1.45 3.45
CA ILE A 32 -9.76 2.39 2.34
C ILE A 32 -8.45 2.31 1.54
N ILE A 33 -7.29 2.32 2.21
CA ILE A 33 -6.01 2.36 1.51
C ILE A 33 -5.55 0.96 1.11
N VAL A 34 -5.45 0.03 2.07
CA VAL A 34 -5.04 -1.36 1.76
C VAL A 34 -6.07 -2.03 0.85
N GLY A 35 -7.37 -1.85 1.13
CA GLY A 35 -8.44 -2.41 0.32
C GLY A 35 -8.45 -1.92 -1.13
N SER A 36 -8.21 -0.63 -1.38
CA SER A 36 -8.15 -0.08 -2.75
C SER A 36 -7.00 -0.66 -3.56
N ILE A 37 -5.83 -0.82 -2.95
CA ILE A 37 -4.66 -1.43 -3.59
C ILE A 37 -4.96 -2.90 -3.92
N TYR A 38 -5.53 -3.63 -2.96
CA TYR A 38 -5.92 -5.02 -3.14
C TYR A 38 -6.95 -5.20 -4.26
N PHE A 39 -7.92 -4.31 -4.39
CA PHE A 39 -8.91 -4.36 -5.45
C PHE A 39 -8.28 -4.29 -6.85
N LEU A 40 -7.28 -3.41 -7.03
CA LEU A 40 -6.53 -3.32 -8.29
C LEU A 40 -5.72 -4.59 -8.56
N CYS A 41 -5.04 -5.11 -7.54
CA CYS A 41 -4.26 -6.34 -7.66
C CYS A 41 -5.15 -7.56 -7.99
N ILE A 42 -6.34 -7.68 -7.37
CA ILE A 42 -7.30 -8.77 -7.67
C ILE A 42 -7.79 -8.67 -9.11
N LYS A 43 -8.13 -7.47 -9.61
CA LYS A 43 -8.53 -7.30 -11.01
C LYS A 43 -7.43 -7.74 -11.98
N SER A 44 -6.19 -7.33 -11.73
CA SER A 44 -5.03 -7.72 -12.54
C SER A 44 -4.79 -9.24 -12.50
N LEU A 45 -4.92 -9.84 -11.31
CA LEU A 45 -4.79 -11.27 -11.09
C LEU A 45 -5.85 -12.07 -11.87
N LEU A 46 -7.11 -11.62 -11.84
CA LEU A 46 -8.22 -12.28 -12.55
C LEU A 46 -8.00 -12.26 -14.08
N ILE A 47 -7.50 -11.15 -14.62
CA ILE A 47 -7.13 -11.04 -16.04
C ILE A 47 -5.98 -11.99 -16.40
N ASN A 48 -4.94 -12.07 -15.56
CA ASN A 48 -3.78 -12.92 -15.82
C ASN A 48 -4.09 -14.42 -15.66
N ILE A 49 -4.97 -14.79 -14.72
CA ILE A 49 -5.50 -16.15 -14.61
C ILE A 49 -6.24 -16.53 -15.89
N ARG A 50 -7.12 -15.64 -16.39
CA ARG A 50 -7.87 -15.89 -17.61
C ARG A 50 -6.97 -16.07 -18.83
N ASN A 51 -5.80 -15.43 -18.84
CA ASN A 51 -4.81 -15.55 -19.90
C ASN A 51 -3.81 -16.72 -19.69
N ASN A 52 -4.02 -17.59 -18.70
CA ASN A 52 -3.13 -18.72 -18.34
C ASN A 52 -1.66 -18.31 -18.06
N GLN A 53 -1.43 -17.06 -17.64
CA GLN A 53 -0.09 -16.55 -17.34
C GLN A 53 0.28 -16.75 -15.87
N TYR A 54 0.45 -18.02 -15.47
CA TYR A 54 0.65 -18.43 -14.07
C TYR A 54 1.88 -17.79 -13.41
N ASP A 55 2.98 -17.57 -14.14
CA ASP A 55 4.17 -16.88 -13.62
C ASP A 55 3.83 -15.45 -13.14
N ARG A 56 2.99 -14.73 -13.90
CA ARG A 56 2.55 -13.38 -13.55
C ARG A 56 1.56 -13.37 -12.39
N VAL A 57 0.73 -14.40 -12.29
CA VAL A 57 -0.19 -14.59 -11.16
C VAL A 57 0.60 -14.79 -9.87
N LEU A 58 1.61 -15.67 -9.91
CA LEU A 58 2.46 -15.95 -8.76
C LEU A 58 3.23 -14.70 -8.31
N MET A 59 3.77 -13.93 -9.25
CA MET A 59 4.39 -12.62 -8.97
C MET A 59 3.42 -11.63 -8.31
N LEU A 60 2.17 -11.55 -8.78
CA LEU A 60 1.14 -10.68 -8.18
C LEU A 60 0.75 -11.11 -6.77
N ILE A 61 0.69 -12.42 -6.49
CA ILE A 61 0.41 -12.95 -5.15
C ILE A 61 1.54 -12.59 -4.18
N ILE A 62 2.80 -12.75 -4.60
CA ILE A 62 3.96 -12.35 -3.78
C ILE A 62 3.92 -10.84 -3.51
N LEU A 63 3.62 -10.03 -4.53
CA LEU A 63 3.48 -8.59 -4.38
C LEU A 63 2.40 -8.23 -3.37
N MET A 64 1.22 -8.87 -3.44
CA MET A 64 0.14 -8.67 -2.46
C MET A 64 0.60 -8.98 -1.03
N LEU A 65 1.34 -10.07 -0.81
CA LEU A 65 1.85 -10.43 0.52
C LEU A 65 2.84 -9.39 1.07
N ILE A 66 3.74 -8.86 0.22
CA ILE A 66 4.67 -7.79 0.61
C ILE A 66 3.92 -6.52 0.99
N ILE A 67 2.93 -6.13 0.18
CA ILE A 67 2.08 -4.96 0.41
C ILE A 67 1.31 -5.13 1.73
N LEU A 68 0.77 -6.32 2.00
CA LEU A 68 0.06 -6.62 3.24
C LEU A 68 0.99 -6.46 4.45
N GLY A 69 2.18 -7.07 4.41
CA GLY A 69 3.16 -6.95 5.49
C GLY A 69 3.62 -5.51 5.71
N GLY A 70 3.89 -4.78 4.63
CA GLY A 70 4.34 -3.39 4.69
C GLY A 70 3.28 -2.43 5.21
N LEU A 71 2.05 -2.47 4.68
CA LEU A 71 0.99 -1.55 5.12
C LEU A 71 0.44 -1.90 6.50
N ILE A 72 0.33 -3.19 6.86
CA ILE A 72 -0.10 -3.58 8.20
C ILE A 72 0.97 -3.19 9.23
N GLY A 73 2.25 -3.47 8.95
CA GLY A 73 3.36 -3.07 9.82
C GLY A 73 3.40 -1.57 10.04
N PHE A 74 3.25 -0.79 8.96
CA PHE A 74 3.16 0.67 9.04
C PHE A 74 1.96 1.16 9.84
N GLY A 75 0.80 0.51 9.69
CA GLY A 75 -0.39 0.83 10.46
C GLY A 75 -0.18 0.63 11.96
N ILE A 76 0.35 -0.54 12.35
CA ILE A 76 0.57 -0.91 13.76
C ILE A 76 1.58 0.02 14.44
N GLU A 77 2.67 0.38 13.75
CA GLU A 77 3.70 1.25 14.32
C GLU A 77 3.21 2.69 14.56
N ASN A 78 2.18 3.13 13.83
CA ASN A 78 1.65 4.50 13.88
C ASN A 78 0.26 4.61 14.51
N SER A 79 -0.24 3.53 15.13
CA SER A 79 -1.49 3.50 15.90
C SER A 79 -1.23 3.57 17.40
#